data_AF-A0A948YHX7-F1
#
_entry.id   AF-A0A948YHX7-F1
#
_cell.length_a   1.000
_cell.length_b   1.000
_cell.length_c   1.000
_cell.angle_alpha   90.00
_cell.angle_beta   90.00
_cell.angle_gamma   90.00
#
_symmetry.space_group_name_H-M   'P 1'
#
loop_
_entity.id
_entity.type
_entity.pdbx_description
1 polymer ?
#
loop_
_entity_poly.entity_id
_entity_poly.type
_entity_poly.pdbx_seq_one_letter_code
_entity_poly.pdbx_strand_id
1 'polypeptide(L)'
;NVTALPYGISTPIMFAYLFLVIGPIYWKTNNAELAWKVGVAAAFIGGVIEFLGAFVGNAVRKYTPRAALLGTLAGIAITWIAMKPTIGIWENPQIGFLPLAIILVGFIARIAFPFRIPAGFLAILLGSGLAWAIGFMKPEAVGIAAAQVGFYCPTPVFGAMKEGIKEVAPFLAVVIPMGIYNFLETMQNVESASAAGDKYNTRTAMMMDGVGTMAGALFGSCFPTTVYIGHPGWKAVGARTGYSLINGIVIFLIGIFGLLGLATAVIPKEVAFCILLYIALVIGAQAFQTTPKLHAPAVVIAFIPHIANYVRTNVEGALLAAKTTAEKVGMIALEDHGVSYRGLASLGYGAIVTGLLLAAMTAFLIDKRFRSAGVYAFSAAILAFFGVIHAPELAFKAAPWHALGYLFLGVLFFSLWLFGRTGHKLEVVKNTD
;
A
#
# COMPACT_ATOMS: atom_id res chain seq x y z
N ASN A 1 -18.62 20.69 7.71
CA ASN A 1 -18.82 19.24 7.52
C ASN A 1 -17.61 18.68 6.79
N VAL A 2 -16.85 17.82 7.46
CA VAL A 2 -15.60 17.23 6.96
C VAL A 2 -15.91 15.80 6.48
N THR A 3 -15.32 15.39 5.36
CA THR A 3 -15.44 14.02 4.83
C THR A 3 -14.90 13.00 5.85
N ALA A 4 -15.33 11.75 5.78
CA ALA A 4 -14.69 10.70 6.57
C ALA A 4 -13.21 10.55 6.19
N LEU A 5 -12.37 10.19 7.16
CA LEU A 5 -11.04 9.65 6.90
C LEU A 5 -11.05 8.19 7.39
N PRO A 6 -11.52 7.24 6.56
CA PRO A 6 -11.62 5.83 6.96
C PRO A 6 -10.24 5.27 7.30
N TYR A 7 -10.23 4.30 8.21
CA TYR A 7 -9.02 3.73 8.79
C TYR A 7 -9.25 2.23 9.00
N GLY A 8 -8.21 1.42 8.81
CA GLY A 8 -8.27 -0.03 8.99
C GLY A 8 -6.95 -0.70 8.58
N ILE A 9 -6.94 -1.98 8.25
CA ILE A 9 -5.70 -2.76 8.02
C ILE A 9 -4.94 -2.24 6.78
N SER A 10 -3.64 -1.94 6.94
CA SER A 10 -2.77 -1.62 5.78
C SER A 10 -2.56 -2.87 4.94
N THR A 11 -3.21 -2.93 3.78
CA THR A 11 -3.21 -4.13 2.94
C THR A 11 -1.83 -4.47 2.37
N PRO A 12 -1.04 -3.53 1.81
CA PRO A 12 0.31 -3.84 1.34
C PRO A 12 1.22 -4.38 2.45
N ILE A 13 1.12 -3.78 3.63
CA ILE A 13 1.99 -4.14 4.76
C ILE A 13 1.52 -5.43 5.43
N MET A 14 0.21 -5.70 5.44
CA MET A 14 -0.34 -6.98 5.86
C MET A 14 0.31 -8.14 5.09
N PHE A 15 0.47 -8.04 3.77
CA PHE A 15 1.16 -9.09 3.00
C PHE A 15 2.63 -9.23 3.39
N ALA A 16 3.34 -8.12 3.61
CA ALA A 16 4.71 -8.17 4.09
C ALA A 16 4.80 -8.86 5.46
N TYR A 17 3.91 -8.55 6.41
CA TYR A 17 3.87 -9.19 7.72
C TYR A 17 3.54 -10.69 7.60
N LEU A 18 2.56 -11.04 6.78
CA LEU A 18 2.18 -12.44 6.53
C LEU A 18 3.34 -13.27 6.01
N PHE A 19 4.09 -12.79 5.02
CA PHE A 19 5.09 -13.61 4.32
C PHE A 19 6.53 -13.41 4.79
N LEU A 20 6.86 -12.29 5.44
CA LEU A 20 8.21 -11.97 5.88
C LEU A 20 8.39 -12.03 7.40
N VAL A 21 7.29 -12.07 8.17
CA VAL A 21 7.34 -12.14 9.65
C VAL A 21 6.64 -13.40 10.16
N ILE A 22 5.34 -13.53 9.89
CA ILE A 22 4.49 -14.60 10.46
C ILE A 22 4.78 -15.94 9.76
N GLY A 23 4.75 -15.94 8.43
CA GLY A 23 4.96 -17.11 7.57
C GLY A 23 6.26 -17.87 7.86
N PRO A 24 7.43 -17.21 7.89
CA PRO A 24 8.71 -17.87 8.16
C PRO A 24 8.74 -18.64 9.49
N ILE A 25 8.06 -18.13 10.52
CA ILE A 25 7.95 -18.80 11.82
C ILE A 25 7.08 -20.04 11.68
N TYR A 26 5.89 -19.90 11.08
CA TYR A 26 4.98 -21.01 10.89
C TYR A 26 5.60 -22.11 10.03
N TRP A 27 6.23 -21.78 8.91
CA TRP A 27 6.83 -22.78 8.01
C TRP A 27 8.03 -23.50 8.63
N LYS A 28 8.76 -22.86 9.55
CA LYS A 28 9.89 -23.48 10.25
C LYS A 28 9.46 -24.32 11.46
N THR A 29 8.44 -23.86 12.19
CA THR A 29 8.07 -24.44 13.50
C THR A 29 6.78 -25.25 13.48
N ASN A 30 5.97 -25.10 12.44
CA ASN A 30 4.59 -25.58 12.34
C ASN A 30 3.70 -25.13 13.52
N ASN A 31 4.05 -24.02 14.18
CA ASN A 31 3.34 -23.49 15.35
C ASN A 31 2.63 -22.18 15.01
N ALA A 32 1.32 -22.26 14.77
CA ALA A 32 0.49 -21.10 14.43
C ALA A 32 0.35 -20.10 15.58
N GLU A 33 0.33 -20.57 16.83
CA GLU A 33 0.20 -19.72 18.00
C GLU A 33 1.46 -18.86 18.22
N LEU A 34 2.64 -19.47 18.06
CA LEU A 34 3.91 -18.74 18.12
C LEU A 34 4.01 -17.71 16.97
N ALA A 35 3.65 -18.09 15.75
CA ALA A 35 3.65 -17.18 14.61
C ALA A 35 2.72 -15.98 14.83
N TRP A 36 1.52 -16.21 15.39
CA TRP A 36 0.59 -15.16 15.78
C TRP A 36 1.16 -14.24 16.87
N LYS A 37 1.75 -14.81 17.94
CA LYS A 37 2.39 -14.04 19.02
C LYS A 37 3.45 -13.08 18.50
N VAL A 38 4.33 -13.56 17.61
CA VAL A 38 5.36 -12.71 17.00
C VAL A 38 4.75 -11.67 16.06
N GLY A 39 3.72 -12.02 15.29
CA GLY A 39 2.98 -11.06 14.47
C GLY A 39 2.35 -9.93 15.30
N VAL A 40 1.77 -10.26 16.46
CA VAL A 40 1.22 -9.28 17.42
C VAL A 40 2.31 -8.36 17.95
N ALA A 41 3.47 -8.92 18.34
CA ALA A 41 4.64 -8.14 18.76
C ALA A 41 5.16 -7.20 17.66
N ALA A 42 5.26 -7.71 16.43
CA ALA A 42 5.66 -6.94 15.26
C ALA A 42 4.69 -5.78 15.00
N ALA A 43 3.38 -6.02 15.08
CA ALA A 43 2.36 -5.00 14.86
C ALA A 43 2.45 -3.88 15.90
N PHE A 44 2.63 -4.22 17.17
CA PHE A 44 2.82 -3.22 18.23
C PHE A 44 4.06 -2.35 18.00
N ILE A 45 5.20 -2.97 17.66
CA ILE A 45 6.43 -2.24 17.33
C ILE A 45 6.24 -1.36 16.09
N GLY A 46 5.57 -1.88 15.06
CA GLY A 46 5.17 -1.11 13.87
C GLY A 46 4.36 0.13 14.23
N GLY A 47 3.37 -0.01 15.13
CA GLY A 47 2.56 1.09 15.64
C GLY A 47 3.37 2.15 16.42
N VAL A 48 4.38 1.73 17.19
CA VAL A 48 5.33 2.66 17.84
C VAL A 48 6.08 3.47 16.79
N ILE A 49 6.60 2.82 15.76
CA ILE A 49 7.38 3.47 14.70
C ILE A 49 6.51 4.47 13.94
N GLU A 50 5.27 4.10 13.64
CA GLU A 50 4.32 4.99 13.00
C GLU A 50 3.98 6.21 13.86
N PHE A 51 3.73 6.00 15.16
CA PHE A 51 3.52 7.09 16.10
C PHE A 51 4.72 8.05 16.14
N LEU A 52 5.94 7.53 16.16
CA LEU A 52 7.18 8.32 16.10
C LEU A 52 7.34 9.03 14.74
N GLY A 53 6.90 8.42 13.65
CA GLY A 53 6.86 9.01 12.31
C GLY A 53 6.03 10.31 12.26
N ALA A 54 5.01 10.44 13.11
CA ALA A 54 4.16 11.63 13.17
C ALA A 54 4.92 12.93 13.48
N PHE A 55 6.07 12.84 14.17
CA PHE A 55 6.88 14.01 14.52
C PHE A 55 7.68 14.55 13.33
N VAL A 56 7.96 13.72 12.33
CA VAL A 56 8.64 14.12 11.08
C VAL A 56 7.68 14.28 9.90
N GLY A 57 6.50 13.66 9.95
CA GLY A 57 5.54 13.60 8.85
C GLY A 57 5.12 14.97 8.29
N ASN A 58 4.90 15.97 9.15
CA ASN A 58 4.59 17.33 8.70
C ASN A 58 5.73 17.96 7.88
N ALA A 59 6.99 17.73 8.29
CA ALA A 59 8.14 18.24 7.56
C ALA A 59 8.27 17.52 6.20
N VAL A 60 8.20 16.19 6.20
CA VAL A 60 8.27 15.39 4.97
C VAL A 60 7.18 15.82 3.99
N ARG A 61 5.93 15.93 4.43
CA ARG A 61 4.80 16.38 3.59
C ARG A 61 5.00 17.79 3.04
N LYS A 62 5.55 18.71 3.84
CA LYS A 62 5.77 20.11 3.43
C LYS A 62 6.87 20.25 2.36
N TYR A 63 7.94 19.47 2.47
CA TYR A 63 9.09 19.58 1.56
C TYR A 63 9.01 18.65 0.36
N THR A 64 8.12 17.66 0.36
CA THR A 64 7.94 16.72 -0.74
C THR A 64 6.94 17.26 -1.77
N PRO A 65 7.26 17.27 -3.08
CA PRO A 65 6.31 17.67 -4.11
C PRO A 65 5.06 16.80 -4.09
N ARG A 66 3.90 17.41 -4.36
CA ARG A 66 2.62 16.68 -4.45
C ARG A 66 2.67 15.54 -5.47
N ALA A 67 3.36 15.73 -6.59
CA ALA A 67 3.54 14.70 -7.61
C ALA A 67 4.17 13.42 -7.05
N ALA A 68 5.09 13.55 -6.10
CA ALA A 68 5.72 12.40 -5.45
C ALA A 68 4.78 11.73 -4.43
N LEU A 69 4.12 12.52 -3.58
CA LEU A 69 3.18 11.99 -2.59
C LEU A 69 2.01 11.24 -3.25
N LEU A 70 1.37 11.86 -4.25
CA LEU A 70 0.24 11.25 -4.94
C LEU A 70 0.67 10.22 -5.99
N GLY A 71 1.83 10.40 -6.62
CA GLY A 71 2.35 9.45 -7.61
C GLY A 71 2.69 8.10 -6.99
N THR A 72 3.35 8.09 -5.83
CA THR A 72 3.60 6.86 -5.07
C THR A 72 2.29 6.21 -4.64
N LEU A 73 1.33 6.99 -4.11
CA LEU A 73 0.02 6.48 -3.72
C LEU A 73 -0.74 5.83 -4.89
N ALA A 74 -0.70 6.47 -6.07
CA ALA A 74 -1.26 5.94 -7.30
C ALA A 74 -0.50 4.70 -7.80
N GLY A 75 0.82 4.68 -7.69
CA GLY A 75 1.65 3.52 -8.00
C GLY A 75 1.23 2.30 -7.17
N ILE A 76 1.08 2.45 -5.85
CA ILE A 76 0.56 1.41 -4.94
C ILE A 76 -0.85 0.98 -5.35
N ALA A 77 -1.75 1.95 -5.57
CA ALA A 77 -3.14 1.66 -5.88
C ALA A 77 -3.28 0.87 -7.19
N ILE A 78 -2.59 1.27 -8.26
CA ILE A 78 -2.65 0.55 -9.54
C ILE A 78 -1.97 -0.83 -9.44
N THR A 79 -0.82 -0.94 -8.78
CA THR A 79 -0.06 -2.20 -8.74
C THR A 79 -0.63 -3.24 -7.78
N TRP A 80 -1.05 -2.83 -6.58
CA TRP A 80 -1.47 -3.76 -5.53
C TRP A 80 -2.98 -3.80 -5.31
N ILE A 81 -3.67 -2.67 -5.48
CA ILE A 81 -5.13 -2.59 -5.28
C ILE A 81 -5.88 -2.90 -6.57
N ALA A 82 -5.37 -2.54 -7.75
CA ALA A 82 -6.05 -2.85 -9.01
C ALA A 82 -5.69 -4.26 -9.52
N MET A 83 -4.40 -4.59 -9.64
CA MET A 83 -3.99 -5.81 -10.36
C MET A 83 -4.58 -7.09 -9.80
N LYS A 84 -4.49 -7.33 -8.49
CA LYS A 84 -4.98 -8.59 -7.89
C LYS A 84 -6.50 -8.75 -8.07
N PRO A 85 -7.34 -7.74 -7.73
CA PRO A 85 -8.75 -7.75 -8.07
C PRO A 85 -9.05 -7.95 -9.56
N THR A 86 -8.34 -7.26 -10.45
CA THR A 86 -8.51 -7.42 -11.90
C THR A 86 -8.21 -8.84 -12.36
N ILE A 87 -7.11 -9.44 -11.90
CA ILE A 87 -6.79 -10.84 -12.23
C ILE A 87 -7.90 -11.77 -11.75
N GLY A 88 -8.39 -11.61 -10.53
CA GLY A 88 -9.48 -12.44 -10.00
C GLY A 88 -10.81 -12.30 -10.77
N ILE A 89 -11.10 -11.11 -11.30
CA ILE A 89 -12.26 -10.88 -12.19
C ILE A 89 -12.08 -11.64 -13.51
N TRP A 90 -10.85 -11.67 -14.07
CA TRP A 90 -10.54 -12.38 -15.31
C TRP A 90 -10.40 -13.89 -15.13
N GLU A 91 -10.06 -14.37 -13.93
CA GLU A 91 -10.11 -15.80 -13.58
C GLU A 91 -11.56 -16.31 -13.51
N ASN A 92 -12.50 -15.45 -13.12
CA ASN A 92 -13.91 -15.80 -12.93
C ASN A 92 -14.85 -14.82 -13.65
N PRO A 93 -14.75 -14.67 -14.98
CA PRO A 93 -15.48 -13.67 -15.74
C PRO A 93 -17.00 -13.86 -15.65
N GLN A 94 -17.46 -15.10 -15.48
CA GLN A 94 -18.87 -15.46 -15.34
C GLN A 94 -19.58 -14.81 -14.16
N ILE A 95 -18.84 -14.38 -13.12
CA ILE A 95 -19.39 -13.66 -11.96
C ILE A 95 -18.80 -12.25 -11.80
N GLY A 96 -17.59 -12.00 -12.32
CA GLY A 96 -16.91 -10.72 -12.16
C GLY A 96 -17.37 -9.64 -13.15
N PHE A 97 -17.75 -9.99 -14.39
CA PHE A 97 -18.02 -8.99 -15.43
C PHE A 97 -19.32 -8.21 -15.23
N LEU A 98 -20.36 -8.84 -14.68
CA LEU A 98 -21.62 -8.16 -14.41
C LEU A 98 -21.46 -7.06 -13.33
N PRO A 99 -20.91 -7.35 -12.13
CA PRO A 99 -20.54 -6.33 -11.15
C PRO A 99 -19.60 -5.27 -11.71
N LEU A 100 -18.61 -5.67 -12.52
CA LEU A 100 -17.69 -4.72 -13.15
C LEU A 100 -18.44 -3.73 -14.03
N ALA A 101 -19.34 -4.20 -14.91
CA ALA A 101 -20.15 -3.34 -15.75
C ALA A 101 -21.00 -2.37 -14.92
N ILE A 102 -21.63 -2.86 -13.84
CA ILE A 102 -22.43 -2.02 -12.93
C ILE A 102 -21.58 -0.91 -12.30
N ILE A 103 -20.37 -1.25 -11.84
CA ILE A 103 -19.43 -0.30 -11.24
C ILE A 103 -18.92 0.72 -12.26
N LEU A 104 -18.59 0.28 -13.49
CA LEU A 104 -18.18 1.20 -14.55
C LEU A 104 -19.30 2.18 -14.92
N VAL A 105 -20.53 1.73 -15.05
CA VAL A 105 -21.69 2.61 -15.32
C VAL A 105 -21.95 3.56 -14.15
N GLY A 106 -22.02 3.02 -12.95
CA GLY A 106 -22.45 3.79 -11.78
C GLY A 106 -21.39 4.72 -11.21
N PHE A 107 -20.14 4.28 -11.13
CA PHE A 107 -19.08 5.01 -10.44
C PHE A 107 -18.10 5.72 -11.39
N ILE A 108 -17.81 5.16 -12.57
CA ILE A 108 -16.96 5.81 -13.58
C ILE A 108 -17.79 6.73 -14.48
N ALA A 109 -18.83 6.22 -15.14
CA ALA A 109 -19.70 7.03 -16.00
C ALA A 109 -20.67 7.92 -15.20
N ARG A 110 -20.79 7.70 -13.88
CA ARG A 110 -21.65 8.46 -12.97
C ARG A 110 -23.13 8.46 -13.36
N ILE A 111 -23.59 7.35 -13.95
CA ILE A 111 -24.98 7.18 -14.37
C ILE A 111 -25.76 6.55 -13.22
N ALA A 112 -26.86 7.18 -12.82
CA ALA A 112 -27.76 6.61 -11.82
C ALA A 112 -28.55 5.44 -12.41
N PHE A 113 -28.60 4.33 -11.68
CA PHE A 113 -29.49 3.21 -12.01
C PHE A 113 -30.95 3.56 -11.73
N PRO A 114 -31.91 2.82 -12.34
CA PRO A 114 -33.34 2.96 -12.03
C PRO A 114 -33.60 2.99 -10.51
N PHE A 115 -34.52 3.85 -10.07
CA PHE A 115 -34.84 4.08 -8.66
C PHE A 115 -33.68 4.63 -7.80
N ARG A 116 -32.59 5.11 -8.42
CA ARG A 116 -31.40 5.66 -7.75
C ARG A 116 -30.73 4.67 -6.78
N ILE A 117 -30.79 3.38 -7.10
CA ILE A 117 -30.10 2.35 -6.32
C ILE A 117 -28.58 2.59 -6.40
N PRO A 118 -27.86 2.55 -5.26
CA PRO A 118 -26.40 2.69 -5.27
C PRO A 118 -25.72 1.59 -6.08
N ALA A 119 -24.82 1.96 -7.00
CA ALA A 119 -24.17 1.01 -7.89
C ALA A 119 -23.39 -0.08 -7.15
N GLY A 120 -22.71 0.27 -6.05
CA GLY A 120 -22.02 -0.71 -5.21
C GLY A 120 -22.97 -1.75 -4.60
N PHE A 121 -24.15 -1.32 -4.14
CA PHE A 121 -25.17 -2.24 -3.62
C PHE A 121 -25.73 -3.14 -4.73
N LEU A 122 -26.04 -2.56 -5.89
CA LEU A 122 -26.54 -3.30 -7.04
C LEU A 122 -25.52 -4.34 -7.54
N ALA A 123 -24.23 -3.98 -7.57
CA ALA A 123 -23.14 -4.88 -7.94
C ALA A 123 -23.03 -6.07 -6.97
N ILE A 124 -23.10 -5.81 -5.66
CA ILE A 124 -23.13 -6.86 -4.62
C ILE A 124 -24.34 -7.78 -4.80
N LEU A 125 -25.53 -7.19 -4.92
CA LEU A 125 -26.79 -7.94 -5.01
C LEU A 125 -26.83 -8.83 -6.26
N LEU A 126 -26.62 -8.25 -7.45
CA LEU A 126 -26.72 -8.99 -8.70
C LEU A 126 -25.54 -9.93 -8.92
N GLY A 127 -24.32 -9.53 -8.52
CA GLY A 127 -23.14 -10.38 -8.59
C GLY A 127 -23.24 -11.61 -7.69
N SER A 128 -23.65 -11.41 -6.44
CA SER A 128 -23.86 -12.52 -5.50
C SER A 128 -25.01 -13.40 -5.96
N GLY A 129 -26.13 -12.80 -6.39
CA GLY A 129 -27.29 -13.53 -6.90
C GLY A 129 -26.93 -14.43 -8.10
N LEU A 130 -26.15 -13.90 -9.06
CA LEU A 130 -25.66 -14.68 -10.18
C LEU A 130 -24.74 -15.82 -9.74
N ALA A 131 -23.81 -15.55 -8.82
CA ALA A 131 -22.90 -16.57 -8.29
C ALA A 131 -23.64 -17.72 -7.60
N TRP A 132 -24.71 -17.42 -6.86
CA TRP A 132 -25.58 -18.44 -6.27
C TRP A 132 -26.40 -19.20 -7.33
N ALA A 133 -26.96 -18.49 -8.31
CA ALA A 133 -27.79 -19.09 -9.35
C ALA A 133 -27.04 -20.11 -10.22
N ILE A 134 -25.75 -19.88 -10.48
CA ILE A 134 -24.91 -20.79 -11.28
C ILE A 134 -24.20 -21.86 -10.44
N GLY A 135 -24.43 -21.91 -9.13
CA GLY A 135 -23.79 -22.88 -8.23
C GLY A 135 -22.31 -22.60 -7.94
N PHE A 136 -21.83 -21.36 -8.13
CA PHE A 136 -20.47 -20.97 -7.78
C PHE A 136 -20.26 -20.93 -6.27
N MET A 137 -21.28 -20.45 -5.55
CA MET A 137 -21.34 -20.48 -4.09
C MET A 137 -21.96 -21.79 -3.60
N LYS A 138 -21.48 -22.29 -2.44
CA LYS A 138 -21.87 -23.60 -1.89
C LYS A 138 -22.65 -23.45 -0.59
N PRO A 139 -23.90 -23.95 -0.48
CA PRO A 139 -24.68 -23.90 0.76
C PRO A 139 -23.96 -24.53 1.96
N GLU A 140 -23.15 -25.57 1.73
CA GLU A 140 -22.39 -26.27 2.76
C GLU A 140 -21.38 -25.33 3.44
N ALA A 141 -20.73 -24.46 2.65
CA ALA A 141 -19.78 -23.48 3.19
C ALA A 141 -20.49 -22.46 4.10
N VAL A 142 -21.73 -22.09 3.79
CA VAL A 142 -22.55 -21.22 4.64
C VAL A 142 -22.91 -21.93 5.95
N GLY A 143 -23.28 -23.21 5.89
CA GLY A 143 -23.54 -24.01 7.10
C GLY A 143 -22.33 -24.11 8.03
N ILE A 144 -21.14 -24.37 7.47
CA ILE A 144 -19.88 -24.41 8.22
C ILE A 144 -19.56 -23.04 8.83
N ALA A 145 -19.70 -21.97 8.05
CA ALA A 145 -19.44 -20.62 8.52
C ALA A 145 -20.45 -20.15 9.59
N ALA A 146 -21.72 -20.54 9.45
CA ALA A 146 -22.76 -20.26 10.44
C ALA A 146 -22.49 -20.93 11.78
N ALA A 147 -21.89 -22.13 11.78
CA ALA A 147 -21.50 -22.82 13.02
C ALA A 147 -20.36 -22.12 13.79
N GLN A 148 -19.62 -21.21 13.13
CA GLN A 148 -18.57 -20.40 13.76
C GLN A 148 -19.11 -19.07 14.32
N VAL A 149 -20.39 -18.75 14.09
CA VAL A 149 -21.02 -17.55 14.66
C VAL A 149 -21.18 -17.74 16.17
N GLY A 150 -20.66 -16.79 16.93
CA GLY A 150 -20.64 -16.84 18.39
C GLY A 150 -20.15 -15.52 18.97
N PHE A 151 -20.19 -15.36 20.28
CA PHE A 151 -19.68 -14.15 20.92
C PHE A 151 -18.20 -14.32 21.31
N TYR A 152 -17.33 -13.58 20.65
CA TYR A 152 -15.88 -13.54 20.85
C TYR A 152 -15.51 -12.22 21.53
N CYS A 153 -15.37 -12.26 22.86
CA CYS A 153 -15.01 -11.08 23.63
C CYS A 153 -13.57 -10.64 23.30
N PRO A 154 -13.33 -9.36 22.97
CA PRO A 154 -11.97 -8.85 22.76
C PRO A 154 -11.23 -8.83 24.10
N THR A 155 -10.34 -9.80 24.29
CA THR A 155 -9.55 -9.93 25.50
C THR A 155 -8.12 -9.42 25.26
N PRO A 156 -7.53 -8.65 26.18
CA PRO A 156 -6.15 -8.23 26.06
C PRO A 156 -5.19 -9.41 26.08
N VAL A 157 -4.21 -9.43 25.17
CA VAL A 157 -3.28 -10.56 24.97
C VAL A 157 -1.86 -10.26 25.47
N PHE A 158 -1.74 -9.61 26.64
CA PHE A 158 -0.44 -9.19 27.20
C PHE A 158 0.59 -10.33 27.34
N GLY A 159 0.14 -11.54 27.67
CA GLY A 159 1.02 -12.73 27.73
C GLY A 159 1.59 -13.10 26.36
N ALA A 160 0.72 -13.19 25.34
CA ALA A 160 1.10 -13.44 23.96
C ALA A 160 2.05 -12.36 23.42
N MET A 161 1.78 -11.09 23.74
CA MET A 161 2.65 -9.96 23.40
C MET A 161 4.04 -10.10 24.02
N LYS A 162 4.12 -10.43 25.32
CA LYS A 162 5.41 -10.62 26.02
C LYS A 162 6.21 -11.76 25.42
N GLU A 163 5.56 -12.85 25.03
CA GLU A 163 6.22 -13.97 24.35
C GLU A 163 6.68 -13.60 22.94
N GLY A 164 5.83 -12.93 22.16
CA GLY A 164 6.17 -12.47 20.82
C GLY A 164 7.36 -11.52 20.80
N ILE A 165 7.48 -10.61 21.78
CA ILE A 165 8.60 -9.66 21.88
C ILE A 165 9.95 -10.39 22.03
N LYS A 166 10.00 -11.55 22.68
CA LYS A 166 11.24 -12.33 22.82
C LYS A 166 11.77 -12.85 21.48
N GLU A 167 10.86 -13.10 20.54
CA GLU A 167 11.14 -13.77 19.26
C GLU A 167 11.08 -12.83 18.06
N VAL A 168 10.68 -11.56 18.24
CA VAL A 168 10.52 -10.59 17.13
C VAL A 168 11.85 -9.99 16.64
N ALA A 169 12.92 -10.10 17.43
CA ALA A 169 14.21 -9.46 17.13
C ALA A 169 14.75 -9.74 15.71
N PRO A 170 14.72 -10.98 15.17
CA PRO A 170 15.17 -11.27 13.81
C PRO A 170 14.36 -10.55 12.72
N PHE A 171 13.13 -10.15 13.03
CA PHE A 171 12.22 -9.53 12.08
C PHE A 171 12.22 -8.00 12.14
N LEU A 172 12.96 -7.39 13.09
CA LEU A 172 13.03 -5.92 13.20
C LEU A 172 13.56 -5.25 11.93
N ALA A 173 14.46 -5.93 11.21
CA ALA A 173 14.97 -5.47 9.92
C ALA A 173 13.86 -5.33 8.85
N VAL A 174 12.74 -6.04 9.00
CA VAL A 174 11.55 -5.93 8.14
C VAL A 174 10.51 -5.00 8.77
N VAL A 175 10.23 -5.17 10.06
CA VAL A 175 9.20 -4.41 10.80
C VAL A 175 9.49 -2.91 10.78
N ILE A 176 10.75 -2.50 10.94
CA ILE A 176 11.11 -1.08 10.98
C ILE A 176 10.86 -0.38 9.64
N PRO A 177 11.40 -0.86 8.50
CA PRO A 177 11.08 -0.28 7.19
C PRO A 177 9.58 -0.29 6.89
N MET A 178 8.86 -1.37 7.25
CA MET A 178 7.42 -1.46 7.03
C MET A 178 6.64 -0.44 7.87
N GLY A 179 7.00 -0.24 9.13
CA GLY A 179 6.41 0.83 9.95
C GLY A 179 6.67 2.22 9.38
N ILE A 180 7.86 2.44 8.79
CA ILE A 180 8.16 3.69 8.06
C ILE A 180 7.23 3.85 6.86
N TYR A 181 7.02 2.77 6.10
CA TYR A 181 6.12 2.79 4.94
C TYR A 181 4.68 3.07 5.33
N ASN A 182 4.23 2.51 6.46
CA ASN A 182 2.87 2.69 6.96
C ASN A 182 2.56 4.16 7.24
N PHE A 183 3.44 4.85 7.97
CA PHE A 183 3.19 6.25 8.29
C PHE A 183 3.28 7.15 7.04
N LEU A 184 4.12 6.78 6.06
CA LEU A 184 4.19 7.51 4.79
C LEU A 184 2.89 7.35 4.01
N GLU A 185 2.26 6.17 4.04
CA GLU A 185 0.95 5.91 3.45
C GLU A 185 -0.12 6.82 4.08
N THR A 186 -0.17 6.90 5.41
CA THR A 186 -1.08 7.79 6.14
C THR A 186 -0.88 9.26 5.76
N MET A 187 0.36 9.70 5.66
CA MET A 187 0.71 11.05 5.22
C MET A 187 0.26 11.32 3.78
N GLN A 188 0.45 10.37 2.86
CA GLN A 188 0.02 10.48 1.47
C GLN A 188 -1.50 10.55 1.35
N ASN A 189 -2.24 9.81 2.18
CA ASN A 189 -3.70 9.87 2.22
C ASN A 189 -4.21 11.22 2.74
N VAL A 190 -3.54 11.81 3.74
CA VAL A 190 -3.82 13.18 4.16
C VAL A 190 -3.55 14.20 3.04
N GLU A 191 -2.52 13.99 2.23
CA GLU A 191 -2.26 14.84 1.05
C GLU A 191 -3.33 14.64 -0.04
N SER A 192 -3.75 13.40 -0.32
CA SER A 192 -4.86 13.10 -1.23
C SER A 192 -6.15 13.79 -0.78
N ALA A 193 -6.43 13.78 0.52
CA ALA A 193 -7.58 14.47 1.09
C ALA A 193 -7.48 16.00 0.92
N SER A 194 -6.29 16.56 1.15
CA SER A 194 -6.02 17.99 0.93
C SER A 194 -6.16 18.38 -0.54
N ALA A 195 -5.78 17.50 -1.47
CA ALA A 195 -5.97 17.70 -2.90
C ALA A 195 -7.46 17.65 -3.30
N ALA A 196 -8.29 16.92 -2.55
CA ALA A 196 -9.75 16.93 -2.70
C ALA A 196 -10.44 18.08 -1.94
N GLY A 197 -9.69 18.95 -1.26
CA GLY A 197 -10.19 20.13 -0.56
C GLY A 197 -10.48 19.96 0.93
N ASP A 198 -10.15 18.80 1.54
CA ASP A 198 -10.32 18.58 2.98
C ASP A 198 -8.97 18.61 3.71
N LYS A 199 -8.86 19.42 4.76
CA LYS A 199 -7.62 19.58 5.52
C LYS A 199 -7.69 18.80 6.82
N TYR A 200 -6.80 17.84 6.98
CA TYR A 200 -6.55 17.12 8.24
C TYR A 200 -5.16 17.46 8.76
N ASN A 201 -5.00 17.41 10.07
CA ASN A 201 -3.68 17.51 10.70
C ASN A 201 -2.92 16.20 10.47
N THR A 202 -1.85 16.26 9.68
CA THR A 202 -1.03 15.07 9.34
C THR A 202 -0.48 14.38 10.59
N ARG A 203 0.04 15.16 11.55
CA ARG A 203 0.61 14.62 12.79
C ARG A 203 -0.45 13.92 13.63
N THR A 204 -1.63 14.51 13.77
CA THR A 204 -2.74 13.88 14.51
C THR A 204 -3.20 12.60 13.82
N ALA A 205 -3.35 12.61 12.48
CA ALA A 205 -3.74 11.42 11.74
C ALA A 205 -2.75 10.26 11.95
N MET A 206 -1.45 10.52 11.80
CA MET A 206 -0.40 9.52 12.00
C MET A 206 -0.27 9.04 13.46
N MET A 207 -0.44 9.94 14.44
CA MET A 207 -0.44 9.54 15.85
C MET A 207 -1.61 8.61 16.16
N MET A 208 -2.82 8.95 15.68
CA MET A 208 -3.99 8.11 15.89
C MET A 208 -3.87 6.76 15.19
N ASP A 209 -3.19 6.73 14.06
CA ASP A 209 -2.90 5.49 13.31
C ASP A 209 -2.01 4.54 14.11
N GLY A 210 -0.86 5.03 14.57
CA GLY A 210 0.06 4.24 15.40
C GLY A 210 -0.56 3.81 16.73
N VAL A 211 -1.35 4.70 17.37
CA VAL A 211 -2.11 4.35 18.59
C VAL A 211 -3.13 3.25 18.31
N GLY A 212 -3.86 3.36 17.19
CA GLY A 212 -4.84 2.37 16.80
C GLY A 212 -4.20 1.01 16.46
N THR A 213 -3.05 1.00 15.79
CA THR A 213 -2.23 -0.21 15.57
C THR A 213 -1.81 -0.83 16.90
N MET A 214 -1.24 -0.05 17.82
CA MET A 214 -0.81 -0.54 19.13
C MET A 214 -1.98 -1.09 19.93
N ALA A 215 -3.11 -0.37 19.97
CA ALA A 215 -4.33 -0.83 20.63
C ALA A 215 -4.82 -2.14 20.01
N GLY A 216 -4.91 -2.23 18.68
CA GLY A 216 -5.27 -3.47 17.99
C GLY A 216 -4.35 -4.64 18.36
N ALA A 217 -3.03 -4.41 18.42
CA ALA A 217 -2.06 -5.43 18.82
C ALA A 217 -2.25 -5.90 20.27
N LEU A 218 -2.57 -5.01 21.20
CA LEU A 218 -2.90 -5.38 22.58
C LEU A 218 -4.13 -6.29 22.69
N PHE A 219 -5.02 -6.28 21.69
CA PHE A 219 -6.19 -7.16 21.57
C PHE A 219 -6.00 -8.29 20.52
N GLY A 220 -4.76 -8.54 20.07
CA GLY A 220 -4.43 -9.70 19.25
C GLY A 220 -4.37 -9.47 17.74
N SER A 221 -4.51 -8.23 17.26
CA SER A 221 -4.22 -7.91 15.86
C SER A 221 -2.73 -8.09 15.57
N CYS A 222 -2.40 -8.90 14.57
CA CYS A 222 -1.03 -9.05 14.06
C CYS A 222 -0.72 -8.15 12.86
N PHE A 223 -1.63 -7.25 12.51
CA PHE A 223 -1.50 -6.39 11.35
C PHE A 223 -1.56 -4.91 11.72
N PRO A 224 -0.64 -4.09 11.16
CA PRO A 224 -0.71 -2.65 11.29
C PRO A 224 -1.90 -2.10 10.48
N THR A 225 -2.37 -0.96 10.93
CA THR A 225 -3.46 -0.21 10.30
C THR A 225 -2.93 1.00 9.56
N THR A 226 -3.70 1.56 8.65
CA THR A 226 -3.42 2.85 8.05
C THR A 226 -4.73 3.58 7.74
N VAL A 227 -4.64 4.89 7.51
CA VAL A 227 -5.71 5.62 6.82
C VAL A 227 -5.92 5.03 5.42
N TYR A 228 -7.16 4.69 5.08
CA TYR A 228 -7.46 4.08 3.80
C TYR A 228 -7.33 5.05 2.62
N ILE A 229 -6.76 4.52 1.55
CA ILE A 229 -6.64 5.19 0.26
C ILE A 229 -8.03 5.35 -0.37
N GLY A 230 -8.27 6.47 -1.05
CA GLY A 230 -9.51 6.71 -1.80
C GLY A 230 -10.37 7.85 -1.28
N HIS A 231 -9.80 8.81 -0.53
CA HIS A 231 -10.49 10.04 -0.09
C HIS A 231 -11.39 10.70 -1.16
N PRO A 232 -10.96 10.84 -2.44
CA PRO A 232 -11.82 11.41 -3.47
C PRO A 232 -13.08 10.60 -3.72
N GLY A 233 -12.99 9.27 -3.66
CA GLY A 233 -14.12 8.36 -3.80
C GLY A 233 -15.11 8.54 -2.64
N TRP A 234 -14.62 8.53 -1.40
CA TRP A 234 -15.42 8.77 -0.19
C TRP A 234 -16.14 10.13 -0.24
N LYS A 235 -15.43 11.17 -0.71
CA LYS A 235 -15.98 12.51 -0.88
C LYS A 235 -17.06 12.55 -1.96
N ALA A 236 -16.83 11.92 -3.10
CA ALA A 236 -17.77 11.90 -4.22
C ALA A 236 -19.11 11.25 -3.85
N VAL A 237 -19.11 10.26 -2.95
CA VAL A 237 -20.33 9.61 -2.44
C VAL A 237 -20.92 10.29 -1.19
N GLY A 238 -20.36 11.43 -0.77
CA GLY A 238 -20.87 12.22 0.36
C GLY A 238 -20.59 11.61 1.74
N ALA A 239 -19.59 10.74 1.88
CA ALA A 239 -19.23 10.14 3.17
C ALA A 239 -18.76 11.22 4.16
N ARG A 240 -19.37 11.26 5.34
CA ARG A 240 -19.06 12.20 6.44
C ARG A 240 -18.54 11.43 7.65
N THR A 241 -18.17 12.12 8.72
CA THR A 241 -17.64 11.50 9.96
C THR A 241 -18.49 10.33 10.49
N GLY A 242 -19.82 10.39 10.38
CA GLY A 242 -20.71 9.29 10.76
C GLY A 242 -20.44 7.98 9.99
N TYR A 243 -19.95 8.06 8.75
CA TYR A 243 -19.54 6.89 7.97
C TYR A 243 -18.38 6.14 8.65
N SER A 244 -17.34 6.85 9.10
CA SER A 244 -16.22 6.22 9.81
C SER A 244 -16.68 5.54 11.10
N LEU A 245 -17.57 6.18 11.87
CA LEU A 245 -18.09 5.64 13.12
C LEU A 245 -18.94 4.37 12.88
N ILE A 246 -19.90 4.44 11.95
CA ILE A 246 -20.75 3.30 11.61
C ILE A 246 -19.90 2.16 11.07
N ASN A 247 -18.94 2.44 10.18
CA ASN A 247 -18.03 1.43 9.67
C ASN A 247 -17.24 0.74 10.80
N GLY A 248 -16.70 1.52 11.74
CA GLY A 248 -16.01 0.97 12.91
C GLY A 248 -16.90 0.07 13.77
N ILE A 249 -18.12 0.51 14.07
CA ILE A 249 -19.10 -0.28 14.84
C ILE A 249 -19.47 -1.57 14.10
N VAL A 250 -19.77 -1.48 12.79
CA VAL A 250 -20.14 -2.66 11.98
C VAL A 250 -19.01 -3.67 11.93
N ILE A 251 -17.77 -3.23 11.65
CA ILE A 251 -16.60 -4.13 11.60
C ILE A 251 -16.32 -4.74 12.98
N PHE A 252 -16.48 -3.96 14.06
CA PHE A 252 -16.35 -4.47 15.42
C PHE A 252 -17.38 -5.56 15.74
N LEU A 253 -18.65 -5.36 15.37
CA LEU A 253 -19.70 -6.35 15.54
C LEU A 253 -19.44 -7.59 14.67
N ILE A 254 -18.99 -7.41 13.42
CA ILE A 254 -18.61 -8.53 12.55
C ILE A 254 -17.49 -9.36 13.20
N GLY A 255 -16.49 -8.70 13.80
CA GLY A 255 -15.40 -9.37 14.51
C GLY A 255 -15.88 -10.11 15.76
N ILE A 256 -16.62 -9.44 16.65
CA ILE A 256 -17.12 -10.02 17.90
C ILE A 256 -18.07 -11.17 17.66
N PHE A 257 -18.89 -11.13 16.61
CA PHE A 257 -19.85 -12.19 16.34
C PHE A 257 -19.32 -13.29 15.40
N GLY A 258 -18.05 -13.21 14.97
CA GLY A 258 -17.47 -14.17 14.02
C GLY A 258 -18.15 -14.14 12.64
N LEU A 259 -18.80 -13.03 12.26
CA LEU A 259 -19.62 -12.94 11.05
C LEU A 259 -18.80 -12.84 9.76
N LEU A 260 -17.48 -12.64 9.86
CA LEU A 260 -16.62 -12.50 8.68
C LEU A 260 -16.65 -13.77 7.81
N GLY A 261 -16.53 -14.95 8.44
CA GLY A 261 -16.61 -16.23 7.73
C GLY A 261 -17.94 -16.37 6.99
N LEU A 262 -19.05 -16.03 7.66
CA LEU A 262 -20.38 -16.06 7.08
C LEU A 262 -20.52 -15.09 5.90
N ALA A 263 -20.04 -13.85 6.05
CA ALA A 263 -20.07 -12.85 5.00
C ALA A 263 -19.32 -13.33 3.74
N THR A 264 -18.13 -13.91 3.91
CA THR A 264 -17.33 -14.45 2.80
C THR A 264 -17.89 -15.74 2.18
N ALA A 265 -18.68 -16.50 2.95
CA ALA A 265 -19.38 -17.68 2.45
C ALA A 265 -20.66 -17.32 1.65
N VAL A 266 -21.20 -16.11 1.85
CA VAL A 266 -22.40 -15.63 1.16
C VAL A 266 -22.07 -14.73 -0.03
N ILE A 267 -21.07 -13.86 0.12
CA ILE A 267 -20.69 -12.87 -0.89
C ILE A 267 -19.38 -13.32 -1.56
N PRO A 268 -19.40 -13.64 -2.87
CA PRO A 268 -18.18 -13.97 -3.61
C PRO A 268 -17.20 -12.79 -3.60
N LYS A 269 -15.92 -13.08 -3.37
CA LYS A 269 -14.84 -12.08 -3.31
C LYS A 269 -14.69 -11.33 -4.65
N GLU A 270 -15.03 -11.98 -5.77
CA GLU A 270 -14.97 -11.44 -7.13
C GLU A 270 -15.85 -10.20 -7.30
N VAL A 271 -16.93 -10.09 -6.53
CA VAL A 271 -17.81 -8.93 -6.54
C VAL A 271 -17.17 -7.75 -5.79
N ALA A 272 -16.50 -8.03 -4.67
CA ALA A 272 -15.75 -7.01 -3.93
C ALA A 272 -14.55 -6.47 -4.74
N PHE A 273 -13.93 -7.32 -5.57
CA PHE A 273 -12.83 -6.93 -6.47
C PHE A 273 -13.19 -5.77 -7.40
N CYS A 274 -14.42 -5.71 -7.89
CA CYS A 274 -14.86 -4.65 -8.79
C CYS A 274 -14.84 -3.26 -8.12
N ILE A 275 -15.18 -3.20 -6.83
CA ILE A 275 -15.15 -1.95 -6.06
C ILE A 275 -13.69 -1.52 -5.82
N LEU A 276 -12.80 -2.47 -5.49
CA LEU A 276 -11.37 -2.18 -5.31
C LEU A 276 -10.73 -1.64 -6.58
N LEU A 277 -11.05 -2.22 -7.74
CA LEU A 277 -10.60 -1.73 -9.03
C LEU A 277 -11.03 -0.27 -9.27
N TYR A 278 -12.30 0.05 -9.02
CA TYR A 278 -12.80 1.43 -9.12
C TYR A 278 -12.00 2.40 -8.24
N ILE A 279 -11.79 2.04 -6.97
CA ILE A 279 -11.04 2.88 -6.04
C ILE A 279 -9.63 3.15 -6.57
N ALA A 280 -8.94 2.11 -7.06
CA ALA A 280 -7.61 2.24 -7.64
C ALA A 280 -7.58 3.16 -8.88
N LEU A 281 -8.57 3.05 -9.77
CA LEU A 281 -8.69 3.93 -10.94
C LEU A 281 -8.88 5.39 -10.55
N VAL A 282 -9.71 5.68 -9.54
CA VAL A 282 -9.93 7.05 -9.04
C VAL A 282 -8.66 7.64 -8.43
N ILE A 283 -7.92 6.85 -7.64
CA ILE A 283 -6.65 7.28 -7.04
C ILE A 283 -5.61 7.56 -8.15
N GLY A 284 -5.50 6.64 -9.11
CA GLY A 284 -4.63 6.79 -10.28
C GLY A 284 -4.94 8.09 -11.04
N ALA A 285 -6.21 8.33 -11.36
CA ALA A 285 -6.64 9.54 -12.04
C ALA A 285 -6.37 10.82 -11.22
N GLN A 286 -6.61 10.79 -9.91
CA GLN A 286 -6.39 11.96 -9.04
C GLN A 286 -4.93 12.42 -9.06
N ALA A 287 -3.97 11.49 -9.08
CA ALA A 287 -2.55 11.83 -9.06
C ALA A 287 -2.15 12.72 -10.25
N PHE A 288 -2.76 12.50 -11.43
CA PHE A 288 -2.56 13.35 -12.60
C PHE A 288 -3.42 14.62 -12.58
N GLN A 289 -4.67 14.52 -12.12
CA GLN A 289 -5.63 15.63 -12.17
C GLN A 289 -5.36 16.73 -11.14
N THR A 290 -4.73 16.40 -10.01
CA THR A 290 -4.51 17.33 -8.87
C THR A 290 -3.05 17.77 -8.69
N THR A 291 -2.20 17.35 -9.63
CA THR A 291 -0.79 17.70 -9.74
C THR A 291 -0.59 18.62 -10.96
N PRO A 292 0.37 19.56 -10.95
CA PRO A 292 0.69 20.34 -12.14
C PRO A 292 0.95 19.43 -13.36
N LYS A 293 0.37 19.76 -14.52
CA LYS A 293 0.46 18.94 -15.75
C LYS A 293 1.92 18.62 -16.14
N LEU A 294 2.82 19.58 -15.96
CA LEU A 294 4.26 19.43 -16.24
C LEU A 294 4.91 18.33 -15.39
N HIS A 295 4.37 18.02 -14.21
CA HIS A 295 4.88 16.97 -13.31
C HIS A 295 4.32 15.58 -13.63
N ALA A 296 3.57 15.39 -14.71
CA ALA A 296 3.09 14.06 -15.12
C ALA A 296 4.23 13.01 -15.22
N PRO A 297 5.45 13.32 -15.74
CA PRO A 297 6.56 12.37 -15.72
C PRO A 297 7.00 11.96 -14.30
N ALA A 298 6.91 12.89 -13.33
CA ALA A 298 7.20 12.60 -11.92
C ALA A 298 6.15 11.67 -11.30
N VAL A 299 4.88 11.78 -11.72
CA VAL A 299 3.84 10.82 -11.30
C VAL A 299 4.14 9.44 -11.90
N VAL A 300 4.47 9.35 -13.19
CA VAL A 300 4.73 8.07 -13.87
C VAL A 300 5.96 7.35 -13.31
N ILE A 301 7.07 8.06 -13.07
CA ILE A 301 8.30 7.43 -12.54
C ILE A 301 8.07 6.83 -11.14
N ALA A 302 7.11 7.37 -10.37
CA ALA A 302 6.75 6.82 -9.06
C ALA A 302 6.19 5.39 -9.14
N PHE A 303 5.59 4.99 -10.27
CA PHE A 303 4.96 3.68 -10.44
C PHE A 303 6.00 2.58 -10.64
N ILE A 304 7.15 2.92 -11.23
CA ILE A 304 8.16 1.96 -11.69
C ILE A 304 8.64 1.03 -10.55
N PRO A 305 9.02 1.54 -9.36
CA PRO A 305 9.43 0.66 -8.26
C PRO A 305 8.31 -0.25 -7.76
N HIS A 306 7.05 0.21 -7.79
CA HIS A 306 5.90 -0.60 -7.37
C HIS A 306 5.62 -1.73 -8.35
N ILE A 307 5.71 -1.47 -9.65
CA ILE A 307 5.56 -2.48 -10.68
C ILE A 307 6.68 -3.53 -10.53
N ALA A 308 7.92 -3.07 -10.34
CA ALA A 308 9.05 -3.97 -10.08
C ALA A 308 8.82 -4.85 -8.84
N ASN A 309 8.35 -4.25 -7.74
CA ASN A 309 8.03 -4.97 -6.52
C ASN A 309 6.91 -6.01 -6.72
N TYR A 310 5.87 -5.67 -7.48
CA TYR A 310 4.77 -6.58 -7.82
C TYR A 310 5.27 -7.77 -8.67
N VAL A 311 6.00 -7.50 -9.76
CA VAL A 311 6.53 -8.55 -10.64
C VAL A 311 7.51 -9.45 -9.87
N ARG A 312 8.42 -8.89 -9.07
CA ARG A 312 9.33 -9.63 -8.19
C ARG A 312 8.56 -10.59 -7.29
N THR A 313 7.50 -10.10 -6.63
CA THR A 313 6.71 -10.89 -5.69
C THR A 313 5.99 -12.05 -6.37
N ASN A 314 5.49 -11.86 -7.59
CA ASN A 314 4.88 -12.95 -8.37
C ASN A 314 5.90 -14.01 -8.78
N VAL A 315 7.10 -13.59 -9.23
CA VAL A 315 8.21 -14.51 -9.54
C VAL A 315 8.61 -15.31 -8.31
N GLU A 316 8.82 -14.64 -7.17
CA GLU A 316 9.18 -15.30 -5.91
C GLU A 316 8.09 -16.25 -5.43
N GLY A 317 6.81 -15.87 -5.55
CA GLY A 317 5.68 -16.73 -5.21
C GLY A 317 5.66 -18.02 -6.04
N ALA A 318 5.90 -17.91 -7.35
CA ALA A 318 5.99 -19.07 -8.24
C ALA A 318 7.19 -19.98 -7.88
N LEU A 319 8.36 -19.38 -7.62
CA LEU A 319 9.56 -20.12 -7.21
C LEU A 319 9.37 -20.82 -5.87
N LEU A 320 8.73 -20.15 -4.90
CA LEU A 320 8.42 -20.71 -3.59
C LEU A 320 7.46 -21.90 -3.71
N ALA A 321 6.42 -21.79 -4.55
CA ALA A 321 5.51 -22.90 -4.84
C ALA A 321 6.23 -24.11 -5.46
N ALA A 322 7.23 -23.85 -6.31
CA ALA A 322 8.14 -24.85 -6.85
C ALA A 322 9.24 -25.31 -5.87
N LYS A 323 9.19 -24.87 -4.61
CA LYS A 323 10.18 -25.19 -3.54
C LYS A 323 11.62 -24.83 -3.92
N THR A 324 11.79 -23.78 -4.74
CA THR A 324 13.09 -23.28 -5.20
C THR A 324 13.24 -21.79 -4.90
N THR A 325 14.36 -21.20 -5.30
CA THR A 325 14.68 -19.77 -5.14
C THR A 325 15.33 -19.25 -6.42
N ALA A 326 15.33 -17.93 -6.63
CA ALA A 326 15.98 -17.33 -7.80
C ALA A 326 17.48 -17.67 -7.86
N GLU A 327 18.12 -17.80 -6.70
CA GLU A 327 19.52 -18.23 -6.57
C GLU A 327 19.73 -19.67 -7.03
N LYS A 328 18.83 -20.58 -6.66
CA LYS A 328 18.90 -22.00 -7.06
C LYS A 328 18.63 -22.20 -8.55
N VAL A 329 17.71 -21.43 -9.14
CA VAL A 329 17.45 -21.46 -10.60
C VAL A 329 18.66 -20.90 -11.37
N GLY A 330 19.34 -19.90 -10.79
CA GLY A 330 20.50 -19.24 -11.38
C GLY A 330 20.09 -17.98 -12.14
N MET A 331 20.82 -16.88 -11.87
CA MET A 331 20.49 -15.56 -12.41
C MET A 331 20.60 -15.48 -13.93
N ILE A 332 21.57 -16.19 -14.52
CA ILE A 332 21.76 -16.25 -15.97
C ILE A 332 20.59 -16.99 -16.63
N ALA A 333 20.18 -18.14 -16.06
CA ALA A 333 19.05 -18.91 -16.60
C ALA A 333 17.74 -18.11 -16.53
N LEU A 334 17.53 -17.34 -15.46
CA LEU A 334 16.40 -16.41 -15.36
C LEU A 334 16.47 -15.33 -16.44
N GLU A 335 17.64 -14.73 -16.64
CA GLU A 335 17.86 -13.69 -17.65
C GLU A 335 17.66 -14.19 -19.08
N ASP A 336 18.15 -15.39 -19.40
CA ASP A 336 17.97 -16.07 -20.70
C ASP A 336 16.48 -16.30 -21.03
N HIS A 337 15.60 -16.34 -20.01
CA HIS A 337 14.16 -16.48 -20.16
C HIS A 337 13.40 -15.17 -19.90
N GLY A 338 14.09 -14.03 -19.97
CA GLY A 338 13.47 -12.70 -19.90
C GLY A 338 13.20 -12.18 -18.48
N VAL A 339 13.72 -12.84 -17.45
CA VAL A 339 13.58 -12.42 -16.05
C VAL A 339 14.90 -11.84 -15.55
N SER A 340 15.11 -10.53 -15.74
CA SER A 340 16.25 -9.78 -15.18
C SER A 340 16.11 -9.59 -13.65
N TYR A 341 16.17 -10.70 -12.91
CA TYR A 341 15.78 -10.75 -11.50
C TYR A 341 16.61 -9.83 -10.60
N ARG A 342 17.93 -9.67 -10.84
CA ARG A 342 18.78 -8.79 -10.01
C ARG A 342 18.32 -7.34 -10.03
N GLY A 343 18.10 -6.77 -11.22
CA GLY A 343 17.61 -5.40 -11.38
C GLY A 343 16.17 -5.24 -10.92
N LEU A 344 15.33 -6.23 -11.19
CA LEU A 344 13.95 -6.28 -10.71
C LEU A 344 13.88 -6.28 -9.18
N ALA A 345 14.72 -7.10 -8.53
CA ALA A 345 14.80 -7.20 -7.08
C ALA A 345 15.28 -5.89 -6.47
N SER A 346 16.40 -5.35 -6.96
CA SER A 346 16.92 -4.09 -6.42
C SER A 346 15.94 -2.94 -6.59
N LEU A 347 15.27 -2.81 -7.73
CA LEU A 347 14.28 -1.75 -7.96
C LEU A 347 13.01 -1.94 -7.10
N GLY A 348 12.60 -3.19 -6.87
CA GLY A 348 11.41 -3.53 -6.11
C GLY A 348 11.58 -3.41 -4.60
N TYR A 349 12.80 -3.50 -4.06
CA TYR A 349 13.04 -3.30 -2.64
C TYR A 349 12.85 -1.84 -2.24
N GLY A 350 11.93 -1.63 -1.32
CA GLY A 350 11.54 -0.32 -0.80
C GLY A 350 10.79 0.58 -1.78
N ALA A 351 9.97 -0.02 -2.63
CA ALA A 351 9.22 0.64 -3.69
C ALA A 351 8.50 1.94 -3.30
N ILE A 352 7.89 2.01 -2.11
CA ILE A 352 7.20 3.22 -1.62
C ILE A 352 8.17 4.39 -1.50
N VAL A 353 9.29 4.18 -0.79
CA VAL A 353 10.30 5.22 -0.57
C VAL A 353 11.06 5.50 -1.86
N THR A 354 11.45 4.48 -2.62
CA THR A 354 12.12 4.63 -3.92
C THR A 354 11.25 5.44 -4.89
N GLY A 355 9.96 5.10 -5.03
CA GLY A 355 9.02 5.82 -5.90
C GLY A 355 8.87 7.27 -5.49
N LEU A 356 8.76 7.54 -4.18
CA LEU A 356 8.65 8.90 -3.63
C LEU A 356 9.91 9.73 -3.90
N LEU A 357 11.09 9.16 -3.69
CA LEU A 357 12.37 9.85 -3.91
C LEU A 357 12.60 10.14 -5.40
N LEU A 358 12.36 9.16 -6.28
CA LEU A 358 12.46 9.32 -7.73
C LEU A 358 11.51 10.39 -8.24
N ALA A 359 10.24 10.32 -7.85
CA ALA A 359 9.24 11.30 -8.24
C ALA A 359 9.56 12.70 -7.71
N ALA A 360 10.06 12.82 -6.48
CA ALA A 360 10.44 14.10 -5.90
C ALA A 360 11.63 14.73 -6.66
N MET A 361 12.67 13.95 -6.95
CA MET A 361 13.80 14.38 -7.78
C MET A 361 13.31 14.85 -9.15
N THR A 362 12.50 14.05 -9.85
CA THR A 362 11.96 14.39 -11.17
C THR A 362 11.13 15.67 -11.13
N ALA A 363 10.23 15.83 -10.16
CA ALA A 363 9.42 17.05 -10.02
C ALA A 363 10.30 18.29 -9.79
N PHE A 364 11.31 18.19 -8.92
CA PHE A 364 12.24 19.30 -8.70
C PHE A 364 13.10 19.62 -9.91
N LEU A 365 13.51 18.63 -10.70
CA LEU A 365 14.24 18.85 -11.94
C LEU A 365 13.37 19.57 -12.99
N ILE A 366 12.10 19.18 -13.11
CA ILE A 366 11.13 19.86 -13.98
C ILE A 366 10.98 21.34 -13.56
N ASP A 367 10.95 21.61 -12.26
CA ASP A 367 10.91 22.97 -11.70
C ASP A 367 12.27 23.69 -11.70
N LYS A 368 13.34 23.05 -12.21
CA LYS A 368 14.72 23.56 -12.20
C LYS A 368 15.24 23.87 -10.79
N ARG A 369 14.68 23.23 -9.77
CA ARG A 369 15.07 23.33 -8.36
C ARG A 369 16.15 22.32 -8.03
N PHE A 370 17.30 22.45 -8.68
CA PHE A 370 18.40 21.47 -8.61
C PHE A 370 18.92 21.22 -7.18
N ARG A 371 18.94 22.23 -6.30
CA ARG A 371 19.30 22.02 -4.88
C ARG A 371 18.37 21.04 -4.17
N SER A 372 17.06 21.19 -4.37
CA SER A 372 16.07 20.28 -3.77
C SER A 372 16.22 18.87 -4.34
N ALA A 373 16.39 18.74 -5.66
CA ALA A 373 16.66 17.44 -6.28
C ALA A 373 17.92 16.79 -5.70
N GLY A 374 19.00 17.55 -5.52
CA GLY A 374 20.26 17.08 -4.92
C GLY A 374 20.10 16.60 -3.47
N VAL A 375 19.31 17.30 -2.64
CA VAL A 375 19.01 16.86 -1.26
C VAL A 375 18.29 15.51 -1.25
N TYR A 376 17.32 15.32 -2.15
CA TYR A 376 16.60 14.04 -2.27
C TYR A 376 17.50 12.92 -2.81
N ALA A 377 18.40 13.22 -3.75
CA ALA A 377 19.39 12.26 -4.23
C ALA A 377 20.35 11.84 -3.11
N PHE A 378 20.89 12.77 -2.32
CA PHE A 378 21.74 12.41 -1.18
C PHE A 378 20.98 11.64 -0.10
N SER A 379 19.72 11.98 0.13
CA SER A 379 18.85 11.22 1.03
C SER A 379 18.67 9.78 0.53
N ALA A 380 18.42 9.60 -0.77
CA ALA A 380 18.35 8.29 -1.41
C ALA A 380 19.67 7.51 -1.29
N ALA A 381 20.82 8.18 -1.43
CA ALA A 381 22.13 7.57 -1.24
C ALA A 381 22.30 6.99 0.18
N ILE A 382 21.94 7.78 1.21
CA ILE A 382 22.00 7.34 2.60
C ILE A 382 21.05 6.16 2.84
N LEU A 383 19.81 6.27 2.36
CA LEU A 383 18.81 5.22 2.54
C LEU A 383 19.19 3.91 1.84
N ALA A 384 19.77 3.98 0.64
CA ALA A 384 20.30 2.81 -0.07
C ALA A 384 21.49 2.19 0.66
N PHE A 385 22.38 3.03 1.21
CA PHE A 385 23.56 2.56 1.93
C PHE A 385 23.21 1.73 3.17
N PHE A 386 22.13 2.09 3.87
CA PHE A 386 21.63 1.36 5.05
C PHE A 386 20.58 0.29 4.71
N GLY A 387 20.20 0.13 3.44
CA GLY A 387 19.27 -0.91 2.99
C GLY A 387 17.79 -0.60 3.18
N VAL A 388 17.43 0.65 3.43
CA VAL A 388 16.00 1.08 3.47
C VAL A 388 15.37 1.01 2.08
N ILE A 389 16.19 1.17 1.03
CA ILE A 389 15.82 0.97 -0.37
C ILE A 389 16.89 0.11 -1.06
N HIS A 390 16.52 -0.60 -2.12
CA HIS A 390 17.40 -1.43 -2.95
C HIS A 390 18.08 -2.65 -2.30
N ALA A 391 17.71 -2.99 -1.07
CA ALA A 391 18.20 -4.17 -0.37
C ALA A 391 17.04 -4.95 0.30
N PRO A 392 17.19 -6.27 0.48
CA PRO A 392 16.18 -7.09 1.15
C PRO A 392 16.06 -6.81 2.65
N GLU A 393 17.13 -6.29 3.27
CA GLU A 393 17.22 -6.06 4.71
C GLU A 393 18.09 -4.84 5.06
N LEU A 394 17.92 -4.34 6.28
CA LEU A 394 18.75 -3.26 6.83
C LEU A 394 20.15 -3.79 7.18
N ALA A 395 21.17 -3.20 6.58
CA ALA A 395 22.56 -3.51 6.87
C ALA A 395 23.46 -2.33 6.54
N PHE A 396 24.65 -2.27 7.15
CA PHE A 396 25.68 -1.32 6.74
C PHE A 396 26.23 -1.71 5.36
N LYS A 397 26.30 -0.78 4.41
CA LYS A 397 26.67 -1.04 3.01
C LYS A 397 25.74 -2.07 2.33
N ALA A 398 24.44 -1.99 2.58
CA ALA A 398 23.46 -2.93 2.02
C ALA A 398 23.33 -2.84 0.49
N ALA A 399 23.23 -1.63 -0.08
CA ALA A 399 23.16 -1.41 -1.53
C ALA A 399 24.21 -0.37 -2.00
N PRO A 400 25.51 -0.68 -1.95
CA PRO A 400 26.58 0.30 -2.12
C PRO A 400 26.63 0.92 -3.53
N TRP A 401 26.33 0.14 -4.57
CA TRP A 401 26.30 0.64 -5.95
C TRP A 401 25.13 1.58 -6.21
N HIS A 402 23.96 1.29 -5.66
CA HIS A 402 22.79 2.18 -5.73
C HIS A 402 23.04 3.46 -4.93
N ALA A 403 23.63 3.33 -3.74
CA ALA A 403 24.04 4.47 -2.92
C ALA A 403 25.03 5.38 -3.66
N LEU A 404 26.03 4.80 -4.33
CA LEU A 404 26.99 5.53 -5.14
C LEU A 404 26.32 6.19 -6.36
N GLY A 405 25.39 5.50 -7.03
CA GLY A 405 24.61 6.07 -8.13
C GLY A 405 23.84 7.32 -7.71
N TYR A 406 23.14 7.25 -6.57
CA TYR A 406 22.45 8.42 -6.01
C TYR A 406 23.40 9.52 -5.53
N LEU A 407 24.58 9.17 -5.03
CA LEU A 407 25.62 10.15 -4.69
C LEU A 407 26.05 10.92 -5.95
N PHE A 408 26.29 10.24 -7.07
CA PHE A 408 26.62 10.88 -8.35
C PHE A 408 25.49 11.79 -8.84
N LEU A 409 24.23 11.36 -8.74
CA LEU A 409 23.08 12.21 -9.06
C LEU A 409 23.03 13.45 -8.16
N GLY A 410 23.28 13.29 -6.86
CA GLY A 410 23.36 14.39 -5.90
C GLY A 410 24.43 15.40 -6.27
N VAL A 411 25.65 14.94 -6.57
CA VAL A 411 26.77 15.79 -7.02
C VAL A 411 26.43 16.51 -8.33
N LEU A 412 25.84 15.82 -9.30
CA LEU A 412 25.43 16.42 -10.56
C LEU A 412 24.39 17.54 -10.34
N PHE A 413 23.34 17.27 -9.58
CA PHE A 413 22.29 18.27 -9.32
C PHE A 413 22.82 19.45 -8.51
N PHE A 414 23.69 19.22 -7.52
CA PHE A 414 24.33 20.32 -6.80
C PHE A 414 25.29 21.14 -7.68
N SER A 415 26.03 20.49 -8.57
CA SER A 415 26.90 21.18 -9.53
C SER A 415 26.08 22.08 -10.47
N LEU A 416 24.95 21.59 -10.99
CA LEU A 416 24.02 22.39 -11.81
C LEU A 416 23.44 23.57 -11.02
N TRP A 417 23.12 23.38 -9.74
CA TRP A 417 22.67 24.45 -8.86
C TRP A 417 23.74 25.54 -8.65
N LEU A 418 25.00 25.14 -8.42
CA LEU A 418 26.12 26.06 -8.27
C LEU A 418 26.40 26.82 -9.57
N PHE A 419 26.40 26.13 -10.71
CA PHE A 419 26.60 26.75 -12.03
C PHE A 419 25.49 27.77 -12.37
N GLY A 420 24.23 27.47 -12.05
CA GLY A 420 23.14 28.44 -12.22
C GLY A 420 23.27 29.69 -11.33
N ARG A 421 24.07 29.65 -10.26
CA ARG A 421 24.35 30.81 -9.40
C ARG A 421 25.47 31.70 -9.91
N THR A 422 26.36 31.21 -10.76
CA THR A 422 27.48 32.00 -11.30
C THR A 422 27.08 32.93 -12.46
N GLY A 423 25.77 33.15 -12.67
CA GLY A 423 25.24 34.06 -13.70
C GLY A 423 25.05 33.44 -15.08
N HIS A 424 25.48 32.19 -15.28
CA HIS A 424 25.21 31.45 -16.51
C HIS A 424 23.76 30.98 -16.56
N LYS A 425 23.04 31.34 -17.63
CA LYS A 425 21.68 30.84 -17.87
C LYS A 425 21.77 29.40 -18.36
N LEU A 426 21.18 28.47 -17.62
CA LEU A 426 20.90 27.13 -18.12
C LEU A 426 19.82 27.26 -19.21
N GLU A 427 20.20 27.08 -20.46
CA GLU A 427 19.26 27.13 -21.58
C GLU A 427 18.29 25.96 -21.48
N VAL A 428 17.00 26.27 -21.67
CA VAL A 428 15.97 25.24 -21.76
C VAL A 428 15.99 24.74 -23.19
N VAL A 429 16.45 23.50 -23.36
CA VAL A 429 16.24 22.79 -24.63
C VAL A 429 14.73 22.69 -24.82
N LYS A 430 14.19 23.42 -25.80
CA LYS A 430 12.81 23.21 -26.24
C LYS A 430 12.79 21.79 -26.79
N ASN A 431 11.84 20.96 -26.34
CA ASN A 431 11.54 19.73 -27.06
C ASN A 431 11.06 20.16 -28.45
N THR A 432 11.96 20.16 -29.41
CA THR A 432 11.64 20.11 -30.82
C THR A 432 11.22 18.67 -31.07
N ASP A 433 9.91 18.43 -31.02
CA ASP A 433 9.12 17.52 -31.87
C ASP A 433 7.73 17.27 -31.23
#